data_AF-A0A2N9N3I2-F1
#
_entry.id   AF-A0A2N9N3I2-F1
#
_cell.length_a   1.000
_cell.length_b   1.000
_cell.length_c   1.000
_cell.angle_alpha   90.00
_cell.angle_beta   90.00
_cell.angle_gamma   90.00
#
_symmetry.space_group_name_H-M   'P 1'
#
loop_
_entity.id
_entity.type
_entity.pdbx_description
1 polymer ?
#
loop_
_entity_poly.entity_id
_entity_poly.type
_entity_poly.pdbx_seq_one_letter_code
_entity_poly.pdbx_strand_id
1 'polypeptide(L)'
;MPRKSVDVVKLKANAGEADWYATPQGRLQTKREFARALKEGTLIRSAGSKIERSDPRVLEQLMKEAKRNATRSISIRVPIADLEQARRIAEKTGVGYQTVLKQAIREGLKRAG
;
A
#
# COMPACT_ATOMS: atom_id res chain seq x y z
N MET A 1 5.81 -42.61 24.00
CA MET A 1 6.84 -42.13 23.05
C MET A 1 7.42 -40.81 23.55
N PRO A 2 8.75 -40.67 23.67
CA PRO A 2 9.36 -39.39 24.05
C PRO A 2 9.10 -38.36 22.93
N ARG A 3 8.59 -37.18 23.30
CA ARG A 3 8.35 -36.08 22.34
C ARG A 3 9.71 -35.54 21.90
N LYS A 4 9.95 -35.48 20.58
CA LYS A 4 11.09 -34.73 20.02
C LYS A 4 11.00 -33.29 20.54
N SER A 5 12.02 -32.88 21.27
CA SER A 5 12.23 -31.49 21.68
C SER A 5 12.18 -30.63 20.42
N VAL A 6 11.30 -29.64 20.41
CA VAL A 6 11.28 -28.63 19.34
C VAL A 6 12.58 -27.85 19.50
N ASP A 7 13.42 -27.85 18.46
CA ASP A 7 14.60 -26.99 18.41
C ASP A 7 14.13 -25.54 18.53
N VAL A 8 14.40 -24.93 19.68
CA VAL A 8 14.09 -23.53 19.93
C VAL A 8 15.09 -22.71 19.12
N VAL A 9 14.65 -22.24 17.95
CA VAL A 9 15.46 -21.40 17.08
C VAL A 9 15.79 -20.11 17.84
N LYS A 10 17.05 -19.93 18.24
CA LYS A 10 17.54 -18.67 18.81
C LYS A 10 17.76 -17.66 17.69
N LEU A 11 16.70 -16.95 17.30
CA LEU A 11 16.76 -15.89 16.29
C LEU A 11 17.35 -14.60 16.91
N LYS A 12 18.25 -13.91 16.19
CA LYS A 12 18.73 -12.56 16.56
C LYS A 12 17.75 -11.49 16.07
N ALA A 13 17.75 -10.35 16.75
CA ALA A 13 16.68 -9.35 16.80
C ALA A 13 16.03 -8.90 15.46
N ASN A 14 14.69 -8.90 15.53
CA ASN A 14 13.68 -8.11 14.83
C ASN A 14 13.41 -8.40 13.34
N ALA A 15 14.35 -8.14 12.42
CA ALA A 15 14.05 -8.28 10.98
C ALA A 15 13.93 -9.75 10.55
N GLY A 16 14.93 -10.57 10.92
CA GLY A 16 14.92 -12.00 10.62
C GLY A 16 13.84 -12.79 11.37
N GLU A 17 13.38 -12.27 12.51
CA GLU A 17 12.27 -12.87 13.27
C GLU A 17 10.93 -12.66 12.58
N ALA A 18 10.67 -11.45 12.08
CA ALA A 18 9.45 -11.15 11.32
C ALA A 18 9.37 -12.00 10.03
N ASP A 19 10.48 -12.10 9.31
CA ASP A 19 10.56 -12.94 8.10
C ASP A 19 10.37 -14.43 8.42
N TRP A 20 10.90 -14.90 9.55
CA TRP A 20 10.70 -16.29 10.01
C TRP A 20 9.23 -16.61 10.29
N TYR A 21 8.50 -15.73 10.99
CA TYR A 21 7.07 -15.93 11.25
C TYR A 21 6.21 -15.88 9.98
N ALA A 22 6.70 -15.29 8.88
CA ALA A 22 6.03 -15.32 7.59
C ALA A 22 6.14 -16.69 6.87
N THR A 23 7.12 -17.52 7.23
CA THR A 23 7.31 -18.86 6.65
C THR A 23 6.20 -19.85 7.06
N PRO A 24 5.99 -20.96 6.32
CA PRO A 24 5.02 -21.99 6.71
C PRO A 24 5.31 -22.61 8.08
N GLN A 25 6.58 -22.80 8.43
CA GLN A 25 6.99 -23.37 9.71
C GLN A 25 6.72 -22.40 10.87
N GLY A 26 7.07 -21.13 10.71
CA GLY A 26 6.76 -20.08 11.69
C GLY A 26 5.26 -19.98 11.97
N ARG A 27 4.41 -19.98 10.94
CA ARG A 27 2.94 -19.96 11.10
C ARG A 27 2.39 -21.16 11.87
N LEU A 28 2.92 -22.36 11.63
CA LEU A 28 2.50 -23.56 12.36
C LEU A 28 2.91 -23.50 13.83
N GLN A 29 4.10 -22.97 14.12
CA GLN A 29 4.56 -22.76 15.48
C GLN A 29 3.67 -21.75 16.23
N THR A 30 3.40 -20.60 15.63
CA THR A 30 2.47 -19.60 16.20
C THR A 30 1.11 -20.22 16.49
N LYS A 31 0.52 -20.98 15.56
CA LYS A 31 -0.77 -21.67 15.81
C LYS A 31 -0.72 -22.58 17.04
N ARG A 32 0.37 -23.34 17.22
CA ARG A 32 0.54 -24.23 18.39
C ARG A 32 0.68 -23.45 19.69
N GLU A 33 1.45 -22.38 19.68
CA GLU A 33 1.63 -21.50 20.84
C GLU A 33 0.31 -20.85 21.25
N PHE A 34 -0.47 -20.35 20.30
CA PHE A 34 -1.81 -19.82 20.56
C PHE A 34 -2.77 -20.89 21.07
N ALA A 35 -2.77 -22.10 20.51
CA ALA A 35 -3.60 -23.20 21.02
C ALA A 35 -3.21 -23.61 22.45
N ARG A 36 -1.91 -23.59 22.75
CA ARG A 36 -1.37 -23.85 24.09
C ARG A 36 -1.81 -22.77 25.08
N ALA A 37 -1.63 -21.49 24.73
CA ALA A 37 -2.05 -20.37 25.58
C ALA A 37 -3.57 -20.34 25.80
N LEU A 38 -4.37 -20.74 24.81
CA LEU A 38 -5.82 -20.95 24.97
C LEU A 38 -6.13 -22.05 26.00
N LYS A 39 -5.43 -23.19 25.90
CA LYS A 39 -5.63 -24.33 26.81
C LYS A 39 -5.18 -24.01 28.24
N GLU A 40 -4.09 -23.26 28.38
CA GLU A 40 -3.50 -22.85 29.67
C GLU A 40 -4.21 -21.61 30.27
N GLY A 41 -5.13 -20.98 29.54
CA GLY A 41 -5.85 -19.78 29.99
C GLY A 41 -4.98 -18.52 30.03
N THR A 42 -3.76 -18.56 29.51
CA THR A 42 -2.77 -17.48 29.51
C THR A 42 -2.83 -16.61 28.25
N LEU A 43 -3.79 -16.85 27.35
CA LEU A 43 -3.93 -16.07 26.13
C LEU A 43 -4.34 -14.62 26.44
N ILE A 44 -3.41 -13.70 26.25
CA ILE A 44 -3.68 -12.27 26.24
C ILE A 44 -4.13 -11.88 24.84
N ARG A 45 -5.41 -11.53 24.70
CA ARG A 45 -5.88 -10.79 23.54
C ARG A 45 -5.70 -9.32 23.85
N SER A 46 -4.68 -8.68 23.27
CA SER A 46 -4.67 -7.22 23.28
C SER A 46 -5.97 -6.74 22.63
N ALA A 47 -6.58 -5.69 23.18
CA ALA A 47 -7.87 -5.15 22.69
C ALA A 47 -7.77 -4.51 21.29
N GLY A 48 -6.73 -4.85 20.51
CA GLY A 48 -6.23 -4.05 19.41
C GLY A 48 -5.65 -2.73 19.90
N SER A 49 -4.89 -2.07 19.05
CA SER A 49 -4.64 -0.64 19.22
C SER A 49 -6.00 0.06 19.26
N LYS A 50 -6.21 1.00 20.20
CA LYS A 50 -7.38 1.92 20.21
C LYS A 50 -7.28 2.92 19.03
N ILE A 51 -7.14 2.40 17.82
CA ILE A 51 -7.28 3.19 16.61
C ILE A 51 -8.78 3.19 16.35
N GLU A 52 -9.39 4.36 16.40
CA GLU A 52 -10.79 4.52 15.99
C GLU A 52 -10.94 3.93 14.59
N ARG A 53 -11.89 3.00 14.42
CA ARG A 53 -12.20 2.47 13.10
C ARG A 53 -12.58 3.66 12.22
N SER A 54 -11.85 3.88 11.13
CA SER A 54 -12.17 4.94 10.17
C SER A 54 -13.63 4.77 9.72
N ASP A 55 -14.38 5.88 9.70
CA ASP A 55 -15.79 5.87 9.27
C ASP A 55 -15.91 5.18 7.90
N PRO A 56 -16.72 4.09 7.78
CA PRO A 56 -16.94 3.39 6.53
C PRO A 56 -17.36 4.32 5.38
N ARG A 57 -18.07 5.42 5.67
CA ARG A 57 -18.51 6.41 4.66
C ARG A 57 -17.33 7.21 4.11
N VAL A 58 -16.41 7.61 4.99
CA VAL A 58 -15.18 8.30 4.59
C VAL A 58 -14.32 7.39 3.73
N LEU A 59 -14.20 6.11 4.11
CA LEU A 59 -13.50 5.12 3.30
C LEU A 59 -14.14 4.96 1.91
N GLU A 60 -15.46 4.84 1.84
CA GLU A 60 -16.18 4.71 0.57
C GLU A 60 -15.97 5.95 -0.33
N GLN A 61 -16.01 7.15 0.26
CA GLN A 61 -15.75 8.39 -0.47
C GLN A 61 -14.32 8.43 -1.02
N LEU A 62 -13.32 8.10 -0.19
CA LEU A 62 -11.92 8.04 -0.61
C LEU A 62 -11.71 7.01 -1.74
N MET A 63 -12.40 5.86 -1.66
CA MET A 63 -12.35 4.86 -2.74
C MET A 63 -12.97 5.36 -4.04
N LYS A 64 -14.08 6.11 -3.97
CA LYS A 64 -14.71 6.74 -5.16
C LYS A 64 -13.79 7.80 -5.76
N GLU A 65 -13.17 8.63 -4.94
CA GLU A 65 -12.20 9.64 -5.39
C GLU A 65 -10.95 9.01 -6.00
N ALA A 66 -10.40 7.97 -5.38
CA ALA A 66 -9.26 7.23 -5.91
C ALA A 66 -9.57 6.61 -7.28
N LYS A 67 -10.77 6.05 -7.48
CA LYS A 67 -11.20 5.53 -8.79
C LYS A 67 -11.30 6.63 -9.84
N ARG A 68 -11.82 7.82 -9.49
CA ARG A 68 -11.90 8.97 -10.42
C ARG A 68 -10.51 9.50 -10.81
N ASN A 69 -9.55 9.41 -9.89
CA ASN A 69 -8.18 9.88 -10.09
C ASN A 69 -7.25 8.79 -10.65
N ALA A 70 -7.76 7.60 -10.95
CA ALA A 70 -6.97 6.51 -11.50
C ALA A 70 -6.38 6.92 -12.86
N THR A 71 -5.06 6.82 -13.00
CA THR A 71 -4.35 7.14 -14.25
C THR A 71 -4.00 5.87 -15.00
N ARG A 72 -4.12 5.92 -16.34
CA ARG A 72 -3.66 4.86 -17.23
C ARG A 72 -2.47 5.37 -18.06
N SER A 73 -1.41 4.58 -18.17
CA SER A 73 -0.30 4.87 -19.07
C SER A 73 -0.74 4.63 -20.51
N ILE A 74 -0.53 5.62 -21.36
CA ILE A 74 -0.77 5.55 -22.80
C ILE A 74 0.43 6.15 -23.54
N SER A 75 0.71 5.64 -24.73
CA SER A 75 1.70 6.23 -25.64
C SER A 75 0.96 7.03 -26.71
N ILE A 76 1.27 8.32 -26.82
CA ILE A 76 0.72 9.22 -27.84
C ILE A 76 1.86 9.88 -28.62
N ARG A 77 1.64 10.12 -29.91
CA ARG A 77 2.55 10.94 -30.72
C ARG A 77 2.13 12.40 -30.59
N VAL A 78 3.07 13.26 -30.25
CA VAL A 78 2.86 14.70 -30.07
C VAL A 78 3.89 15.44 -30.92
N PRO A 79 3.52 16.51 -31.63
CA PRO A 79 4.47 17.35 -32.35
C PRO A 79 5.60 17.86 -31.44
N ILE A 80 6.81 17.97 -32.01
CA ILE A 80 7.99 18.46 -31.27
C ILE A 80 7.75 19.90 -30.77
N ALA A 81 7.14 20.75 -31.60
CA ALA A 81 6.83 22.13 -31.25
C ALA A 81 5.95 22.25 -29.99
N ASP A 82 4.95 21.36 -29.85
CA ASP A 82 4.06 21.35 -28.70
C ASP A 82 4.77 20.87 -27.43
N LEU A 83 5.70 19.91 -27.56
CA LEU A 83 6.55 19.47 -26.45
C LEU A 83 7.48 20.60 -25.97
N GLU A 84 8.09 21.35 -26.89
CA GLU A 84 8.92 22.50 -26.56
C GLU A 84 8.11 23.64 -25.93
N GLN A 85 6.90 23.89 -26.43
CA GLN A 85 5.98 24.85 -25.82
C GLN A 85 5.60 24.42 -24.39
N ALA A 86 5.28 23.16 -24.17
CA ALA A 86 4.97 22.63 -22.84
C ALA A 86 6.16 22.78 -21.88
N ARG A 87 7.40 22.57 -22.36
CA ARG A 87 8.63 22.80 -21.56
C ARG A 87 8.80 24.26 -21.17
N ARG A 88 8.62 25.20 -22.12
CA ARG A 88 8.70 26.65 -21.83
C ARG A 88 7.66 27.10 -20.82
N ILE A 89 6.43 26.56 -20.89
CA ILE A 89 5.38 26.86 -19.91
C ILE A 89 5.76 26.27 -18.54
N ALA A 90 6.24 25.03 -18.51
CA ALA A 90 6.70 24.35 -17.31
C ALA A 90 7.79 25.13 -16.58
N GLU A 91 8.80 25.64 -17.31
CA GLU A 91 9.87 26.48 -16.74
C GLU A 91 9.33 27.76 -16.10
N LYS A 92 8.36 28.42 -16.74
CA LYS A 92 7.75 29.65 -16.20
C LYS A 92 6.87 29.41 -14.97
N THR A 93 6.25 28.25 -14.89
CA THR A 93 5.24 27.92 -13.85
C THR A 93 5.80 27.06 -12.72
N GLY A 94 7.03 26.54 -12.85
CA GLY A 94 7.67 25.69 -11.85
C GLY A 94 7.06 24.29 -11.75
N VAL A 95 6.31 23.83 -12.77
CA VAL A 95 5.75 22.47 -12.83
C VAL A 95 6.41 21.64 -13.93
N GLY A 96 6.31 20.32 -13.88
CA GLY A 96 6.82 19.46 -14.95
C GLY A 96 6.02 19.59 -16.26
N TYR A 97 6.69 19.44 -17.41
CA TYR A 97 6.04 19.52 -18.74
C TYR A 97 4.89 18.51 -18.90
N GLN A 98 4.99 17.34 -18.27
CA GLN A 98 3.92 16.33 -18.27
C GLN A 98 2.65 16.83 -17.58
N THR A 99 2.78 17.65 -16.53
CA THR A 99 1.65 18.27 -15.83
C THR A 99 0.97 19.30 -16.71
N VAL A 100 1.75 20.12 -17.43
CA VAL A 100 1.23 21.07 -18.42
C VAL A 100 0.41 20.34 -19.48
N LEU A 101 0.93 19.25 -20.04
CA LEU A 101 0.20 18.44 -21.03
C LEU A 101 -1.10 17.83 -20.46
N LYS A 102 -1.05 17.28 -19.23
CA LYS A 102 -2.26 16.76 -18.56
C LYS A 102 -3.32 17.83 -18.37
N GLN A 103 -2.92 19.03 -17.98
CA GLN A 103 -3.83 20.16 -17.81
C GLN A 103 -4.44 20.60 -19.14
N ALA A 104 -3.62 20.75 -20.18
CA ALA A 104 -4.09 21.10 -21.52
C ALA A 104 -5.12 20.09 -22.06
N ILE A 105 -4.87 18.79 -21.89
CA ILE A 105 -5.83 17.73 -22.26
C ILE A 105 -7.13 17.86 -21.46
N ARG A 106 -7.05 18.03 -20.13
CA ARG A 106 -8.24 18.16 -19.27
C ARG A 106 -9.07 19.39 -19.64
N GLU A 107 -8.44 20.53 -19.89
CA GLU A 107 -9.12 21.75 -20.30
C GLU A 107 -9.71 21.63 -21.71
N GLY A 108 -8.99 21.01 -22.64
CA GLY A 108 -9.50 20.72 -23.99
C GLY A 108 -10.75 19.84 -23.96
N LEU A 109 -10.74 18.76 -23.17
CA LEU A 109 -11.90 17.88 -23.00
C LEU A 109 -13.10 18.61 -22.36
N LYS A 110 -12.87 19.50 -21.38
CA LYS A 110 -13.93 20.32 -20.78
C LYS A 110 -14.57 21.33 -21.74
N ARG A 111 -13.85 21.74 -22.79
CA ARG A 111 -14.38 22.66 -23.81
C ARG A 111 -15.08 21.92 -24.95
N ALA A 112 -14.68 20.68 -25.22
CA ALA A 112 -15.21 19.87 -26.30
C ALA A 112 -16.48 19.08 -25.93
N GLY A 113 -16.69 18.80 -24.64
CA GLY A 113 -17.90 18.19 -24.10
C GLY A 113 -18.74 19.21 -23.35
#